data_AF-A0A950YFX6-F1
#
_entry.id   AF-A0A950YFX6-F1
#
_cell.length_a   1.000
_cell.length_b   1.000
_cell.length_c   1.000
_cell.angle_alpha   90.00
_cell.angle_beta   90.00
_cell.angle_gamma   90.00
#
_symmetry.space_group_name_H-M   'P 1'
#
loop_
_entity.id
_entity.type
_entity.pdbx_description
1 polymer ?
#
loop_
_entity_poly.entity_id
_entity_poly.type
_entity_poly.pdbx_seq_one_letter_code
_entity_poly.pdbx_strand_id
1 'polypeptide(L)'
;MALALLGFLLLAGGGLTSARHTAGLADHGSSKSVATRARSHAESPARARAAENAAINRTLAYTPWVRIAGAQHREIAVTFDDGPGPYTPQVLSILKRHHVPATFFEVGVLERWFYPSTAAILAAGDVIGDHTELHRPMSKLSPADQRAELLDQAAAVERHGARFPRLFRPPYGMW
;
A
#
# COMPACT_ATOMS: atom_id res chain seq x y z
N MET A 1 19.28 -20.85 -39.98
CA MET A 1 19.90 -22.18 -39.75
C MET A 1 19.80 -22.49 -38.27
N ALA A 2 19.23 -23.67 -37.93
CA ALA A 2 19.13 -24.35 -36.61
C ALA A 2 18.40 -23.56 -35.49
N LEU A 3 17.16 -23.85 -35.04
CA LEU A 3 16.43 -25.09 -34.68
C LEU A 3 17.09 -25.91 -33.55
N ALA A 4 16.51 -25.84 -32.35
CA ALA A 4 16.46 -26.93 -31.37
C ALA A 4 15.21 -26.78 -30.48
N LEU A 5 14.17 -27.55 -30.83
CA LEU A 5 13.11 -28.04 -29.97
C LEU A 5 13.64 -29.21 -29.12
N LEU A 6 13.11 -29.40 -27.91
CA LEU A 6 12.79 -30.67 -27.24
C LEU A 6 12.29 -30.31 -25.82
N GLY A 7 11.23 -30.84 -25.22
CA GLY A 7 10.26 -31.87 -25.60
C GLY A 7 9.21 -31.93 -24.48
N PHE A 8 7.97 -32.25 -24.85
CA PHE A 8 6.82 -32.48 -23.98
C PHE A 8 6.67 -34.00 -23.69
N LEU A 9 5.58 -34.36 -22.99
CA LEU A 9 4.93 -35.68 -22.82
C LEU A 9 5.34 -36.45 -21.53
N LEU A 10 4.47 -37.03 -20.68
CA LEU A 10 3.13 -37.62 -20.83
C LEU A 10 2.37 -37.74 -19.49
N LEU A 11 1.02 -37.68 -19.59
CA LEU A 11 -0.05 -38.52 -18.97
C LEU A 11 -0.14 -38.65 -17.43
N ALA A 12 -1.27 -38.88 -16.78
CA ALA A 12 -2.72 -38.86 -17.02
C ALA A 12 -3.38 -39.39 -15.72
N GLY A 13 -4.67 -39.11 -15.48
CA GLY A 13 -5.53 -40.08 -14.79
C GLY A 13 -6.54 -39.54 -13.76
N GLY A 14 -7.83 -39.65 -14.13
CA GLY A 14 -9.00 -39.84 -13.24
C GLY A 14 -9.49 -38.62 -12.44
N GLY A 15 -10.76 -38.19 -12.41
CA GLY A 15 -12.02 -38.80 -12.82
C GLY A 15 -12.91 -39.11 -11.61
N LEU A 16 -13.86 -38.19 -11.32
CA LEU A 16 -15.10 -38.34 -10.51
C LEU A 16 -14.93 -38.74 -9.01
N THR A 17 -15.79 -38.44 -8.03
CA THR A 17 -17.23 -38.13 -7.92
C THR A 17 -17.52 -37.23 -6.71
N SER A 18 -18.68 -36.57 -6.76
CA SER A 18 -19.37 -35.94 -5.64
C SER A 18 -19.89 -36.98 -4.63
N ALA A 19 -19.74 -36.73 -3.33
CA ALA A 19 -20.48 -37.43 -2.28
C ALA A 19 -21.02 -36.41 -1.26
N ARG A 20 -22.33 -36.18 -1.35
CA ARG A 20 -23.14 -35.57 -0.30
C ARG A 20 -23.28 -36.58 0.84
N HIS A 21 -23.03 -36.17 2.07
CA HIS A 21 -23.51 -36.89 3.26
C HIS A 21 -24.60 -36.06 3.94
N THR A 22 -25.81 -36.61 3.90
CA THR A 22 -26.99 -36.18 4.64
C THR A 22 -27.08 -36.90 5.98
N ALA A 23 -27.45 -36.13 7.01
CA ALA A 23 -28.27 -36.49 8.17
C ALA A 23 -27.80 -37.59 9.14
N GLY A 24 -27.68 -37.18 10.40
CA GLY A 24 -27.77 -38.05 11.58
C GLY A 24 -28.13 -37.21 12.80
N LEU A 25 -29.43 -37.12 13.10
CA LEU A 25 -29.94 -36.65 14.39
C LEU A 25 -29.62 -37.72 15.46
N ALA A 26 -29.08 -37.28 16.60
CA ALA A 26 -29.27 -37.97 17.87
C ALA A 26 -29.40 -36.91 18.97
N ASP A 27 -30.64 -36.79 19.42
CA ASP A 27 -31.11 -36.11 20.63
C ASP A 27 -30.51 -36.77 21.87
N HIS A 28 -29.92 -35.98 22.78
CA HIS A 28 -29.87 -36.28 24.21
C HIS A 28 -29.50 -35.03 25.03
N GLY A 29 -30.39 -34.67 25.95
CA GLY A 29 -29.97 -34.18 27.26
C GLY A 29 -30.12 -32.69 27.52
N SER A 30 -31.25 -32.33 28.11
CA SER A 30 -31.53 -31.13 28.91
C SER A 30 -30.29 -30.52 29.58
N SER A 31 -29.91 -29.32 29.15
CA SER A 31 -29.09 -28.39 29.92
C SER A 31 -29.79 -27.04 29.98
N LYS A 32 -30.03 -26.63 31.22
CA LYS A 32 -30.75 -25.44 31.69
C LYS A 32 -30.39 -24.20 30.88
N SER A 33 -31.44 -23.43 30.55
CA SER A 33 -31.38 -22.04 30.07
C SER A 33 -30.37 -21.23 30.89
N VAL A 34 -29.17 -21.06 30.35
CA VAL A 34 -28.31 -19.94 30.71
C VAL A 34 -28.73 -18.84 29.76
N ALA A 35 -29.55 -17.92 30.26
CA ALA A 35 -29.78 -16.65 29.62
C ALA A 35 -28.46 -15.87 29.61
N THR A 36 -27.57 -16.23 28.68
CA THR A 36 -26.39 -15.44 28.36
C THR A 36 -26.94 -14.17 27.76
N ARG A 37 -26.94 -13.11 28.57
CA ARG A 37 -27.28 -11.76 28.17
C ARG A 37 -26.27 -11.33 27.11
N ALA A 38 -26.53 -11.70 25.86
CA ALA A 38 -25.84 -11.20 24.69
C ALA A 38 -26.22 -9.73 24.54
N ARG A 39 -25.61 -8.87 25.37
CA ARG A 39 -25.50 -7.46 25.03
C ARG A 39 -24.43 -7.38 23.95
N SER A 40 -24.84 -7.57 22.70
CA SER A 40 -24.13 -6.99 21.58
C SER A 40 -24.11 -5.48 21.80
N HIS A 41 -23.10 -4.97 22.50
CA HIS A 41 -22.75 -3.56 22.42
C HIS A 41 -22.11 -3.38 21.04
N ALA A 42 -22.93 -3.41 20.00
CA ALA A 42 -22.57 -2.70 18.78
C ALA A 42 -22.27 -1.27 19.24
N GLU A 43 -21.03 -0.82 19.06
CA GLU A 43 -20.66 0.54 19.40
C GLU A 43 -21.66 1.50 18.74
N SER A 44 -22.22 2.41 19.52
CA SER A 44 -23.08 3.45 18.97
C SER A 44 -22.32 4.19 17.86
N PRO A 45 -22.95 4.51 16.72
CA PRO A 45 -22.32 5.28 15.65
C PRO A 45 -21.63 6.56 16.14
N ALA A 46 -22.17 7.20 17.19
CA ALA A 46 -21.58 8.36 17.82
C ALA A 46 -20.25 8.06 18.55
N ARG A 47 -20.14 6.89 19.20
CA ARG A 47 -18.89 6.44 19.83
C ARG A 47 -17.84 6.07 18.79
N ALA A 48 -18.23 5.37 17.74
CA ALA A 48 -17.33 5.06 16.62
C ALA A 48 -16.78 6.35 15.96
N ARG A 49 -17.65 7.34 15.71
CA ARG A 49 -17.28 8.66 15.21
C ARG A 49 -16.35 9.42 16.15
N ALA A 50 -16.60 9.35 17.45
CA ALA A 50 -15.75 9.98 18.46
C ALA A 50 -14.37 9.33 18.54
N ALA A 51 -14.30 7.99 18.43
CA ALA A 51 -13.04 7.25 18.39
C ALA A 51 -12.24 7.57 17.11
N GLU A 52 -12.91 7.64 15.95
CA GLU A 52 -12.34 8.07 14.67
C GLU A 52 -11.76 9.49 14.78
N ASN A 53 -12.54 10.47 15.25
CA ASN A 53 -12.10 11.84 15.43
C ASN A 53 -10.91 11.94 16.41
N ALA A 54 -10.91 11.15 17.49
CA ALA A 54 -9.81 11.14 18.44
C ALA A 54 -8.53 10.55 17.81
N ALA A 55 -8.64 9.54 16.95
CA ALA A 55 -7.52 9.01 16.19
C ALA A 55 -6.98 10.03 15.19
N ILE A 56 -7.86 10.69 14.43
CA ILE A 56 -7.50 11.79 13.53
C ILE A 56 -6.76 12.87 14.31
N ASN A 57 -7.30 13.35 15.43
CA ASN A 57 -6.68 14.42 16.22
C ASN A 57 -5.31 14.03 16.79
N ARG A 58 -5.11 12.77 17.19
CA ARG A 58 -3.79 12.29 17.63
C ARG A 58 -2.80 12.30 16.47
N THR A 59 -3.17 11.73 15.31
CA THR A 59 -2.33 11.79 14.11
C THR A 59 -2.02 13.24 13.73
N LEU A 60 -3.02 14.12 13.83
CA LEU A 60 -2.91 15.55 13.59
C LEU A 60 -2.17 16.32 14.72
N ALA A 61 -1.56 15.66 15.69
CA ALA A 61 -0.76 16.31 16.72
C ALA A 61 0.74 15.96 16.61
N TYR A 62 1.09 14.92 15.85
CA TYR A 62 2.44 14.36 15.88
C TYR A 62 3.44 15.06 14.94
N THR A 63 3.03 15.69 13.84
CA THR A 63 3.96 16.32 12.89
C THR A 63 3.36 17.57 12.23
N PRO A 64 4.11 18.63 11.96
CA PRO A 64 3.63 19.67 11.07
C PRO A 64 3.62 19.12 9.63
N TRP A 65 2.46 18.70 9.12
CA TRP A 65 2.29 18.37 7.69
C TRP A 65 1.75 19.58 6.93
N VAL A 66 2.15 19.70 5.66
CA VAL A 66 1.48 20.59 4.71
C VAL A 66 0.32 19.83 4.10
N ARG A 67 -0.92 20.27 4.39
CA ARG A 67 -2.12 19.78 3.73
C ARG A 67 -2.50 20.73 2.59
N ILE A 68 -2.19 20.35 1.35
CA ILE A 68 -2.88 20.92 0.19
C ILE A 68 -4.04 19.98 -0.10
N ALA A 69 -5.18 20.24 0.54
CA ALA A 69 -6.46 19.62 0.17
C ALA A 69 -7.21 20.64 -0.68
N GLY A 70 -8.01 20.16 -1.63
CA GLY A 70 -8.96 20.98 -2.36
C GLY A 70 -9.98 21.62 -1.41
N ALA A 71 -10.80 22.51 -1.95
CA ALA A 71 -11.84 23.21 -1.20
C ALA A 71 -12.96 22.28 -0.67
N GLN A 72 -12.92 20.99 -0.99
CA GLN A 72 -13.91 20.01 -0.58
C GLN A 72 -13.55 19.40 0.78
N HIS A 73 -14.53 19.34 1.68
CA HIS A 73 -14.33 18.91 3.08
C HIS A 73 -14.22 17.38 3.28
N ARG A 74 -14.13 16.58 2.21
CA ARG A 74 -14.16 15.10 2.26
C ARG A 74 -13.20 14.46 1.26
N GLU A 75 -11.94 14.87 1.31
CA GLU A 75 -10.88 14.34 0.45
C GLU A 75 -9.90 13.49 1.28
N ILE A 76 -9.38 12.44 0.64
CA ILE A 76 -8.34 11.57 1.18
C ILE A 76 -7.25 11.47 0.11
N ALA A 77 -6.00 11.62 0.52
CA ALA A 77 -4.84 11.33 -0.33
C ALA A 77 -4.33 9.93 0.00
N VAL A 78 -4.29 9.06 -1.00
CA VAL A 78 -3.69 7.72 -0.88
C VAL A 78 -2.21 7.85 -1.23
N THR A 79 -1.34 7.41 -0.32
CA THR A 79 0.11 7.51 -0.52
C THR A 79 0.81 6.20 -0.18
N PHE A 80 1.87 5.89 -0.89
CA PHE A 80 2.70 4.69 -0.69
C PHE A 80 4.16 5.10 -0.51
N ASP A 81 4.83 4.48 0.46
CA ASP A 81 6.26 4.67 0.75
C ASP A 81 7.02 3.38 0.39
N ASP A 82 8.36 3.47 0.42
CA ASP A 82 9.31 2.34 0.27
C ASP A 82 9.28 1.65 -1.11
N GLY A 83 8.57 2.24 -2.07
CA GLY A 83 8.54 1.78 -3.46
C GLY A 83 9.67 2.38 -4.30
N PRO A 84 9.77 1.99 -5.57
CA PRO A 84 9.01 0.92 -6.22
C PRO A 84 9.48 -0.48 -5.78
N GLY A 85 8.62 -1.49 -5.94
CA GLY A 85 8.91 -2.87 -5.56
C GLY A 85 8.14 -3.90 -6.37
N PRO A 86 8.25 -5.21 -6.03
CA PRO A 86 7.63 -6.29 -6.80
C PRO A 86 6.10 -6.22 -6.83
N TYR A 87 5.48 -5.57 -5.85
CA TYR A 87 4.02 -5.43 -5.76
C TYR A 87 3.49 -4.13 -6.38
N THR A 88 4.35 -3.17 -6.76
CA THR A 88 3.92 -1.91 -7.38
C THR A 88 3.01 -2.12 -8.59
N PRO A 89 3.27 -3.08 -9.51
CA PRO A 89 2.35 -3.33 -10.63
C PRO A 89 0.94 -3.76 -10.18
N GLN A 90 0.82 -4.52 -9.09
CA GLN A 90 -0.48 -4.93 -8.54
C GLN A 90 -1.21 -3.73 -7.93
N VAL A 91 -0.49 -2.86 -7.21
CA VAL A 91 -1.05 -1.61 -6.65
C VAL A 91 -1.59 -0.73 -7.78
N LEU A 92 -0.79 -0.48 -8.82
CA LEU A 92 -1.21 0.29 -9.99
C LEU A 92 -2.44 -0.30 -10.67
N SER A 93 -2.51 -1.63 -10.80
CA SER A 93 -3.66 -2.31 -11.37
C SER A 93 -4.94 -2.05 -10.54
N ILE A 94 -4.84 -2.06 -9.21
CA ILE A 94 -5.96 -1.77 -8.30
C ILE A 94 -6.38 -0.30 -8.43
N LEU A 95 -5.43 0.64 -8.32
CA LEU A 95 -5.69 2.08 -8.43
C LEU A 95 -6.39 2.42 -9.74
N LYS A 96 -5.89 1.89 -10.86
CA LYS A 96 -6.49 2.06 -12.18
C LYS A 96 -7.91 1.52 -12.27
N ARG A 97 -8.19 0.32 -11.72
CA ARG A 97 -9.56 -0.23 -11.70
C ARG A 97 -10.53 0.65 -10.94
N HIS A 98 -10.08 1.31 -9.88
CA HIS A 98 -10.90 2.18 -9.06
C HIS A 98 -10.86 3.65 -9.45
N HIS A 99 -10.06 4.02 -10.47
CA HIS A 99 -9.84 5.41 -10.90
C HIS A 99 -9.38 6.31 -9.75
N VAL A 100 -8.53 5.79 -8.87
CA VAL A 100 -8.01 6.50 -7.69
C VAL A 100 -6.59 6.98 -8.00
N PRO A 101 -6.32 8.29 -7.96
CA PRO A 101 -4.95 8.80 -8.04
C PRO A 101 -4.21 8.56 -6.73
N ALA A 102 -2.89 8.41 -6.81
CA ALA A 102 -2.04 8.23 -5.65
C ALA A 102 -0.74 9.05 -5.73
N THR A 103 -0.05 9.12 -4.59
CA THR A 103 1.32 9.62 -4.51
C THR A 103 2.26 8.52 -4.03
N PHE A 104 3.35 8.30 -4.76
CA PHE A 104 4.38 7.32 -4.42
C PHE A 104 5.63 8.07 -3.95
N PHE A 105 6.01 7.92 -2.69
CA PHE A 105 7.29 8.39 -2.19
C PHE A 105 8.32 7.29 -2.45
N GLU A 106 9.08 7.44 -3.54
CA GLU A 106 10.01 6.42 -4.01
C GLU A 106 11.40 6.57 -3.39
N VAL A 107 12.04 5.43 -3.12
CA VAL A 107 13.44 5.35 -2.69
C VAL A 107 14.31 5.20 -3.93
N GLY A 108 15.24 6.13 -4.14
CA GLY A 108 15.92 6.27 -5.43
C GLY A 108 16.75 5.05 -5.86
N VAL A 109 17.34 4.30 -4.92
CA VAL A 109 18.02 3.04 -5.29
C VAL A 109 17.09 1.97 -5.82
N LEU A 110 15.82 1.96 -5.40
CA LEU A 110 14.84 0.96 -5.84
C LEU A 110 14.33 1.23 -7.25
N GLU A 111 14.30 2.48 -7.68
CA GLU A 111 13.93 2.88 -9.05
C GLU A 111 14.83 2.22 -10.10
N ARG A 112 16.12 1.99 -9.76
CA ARG A 112 17.07 1.30 -10.64
C ARG A 112 16.69 -0.16 -10.86
N TRP A 113 16.16 -0.83 -9.83
CA TRP A 113 15.78 -2.24 -9.88
C TRP A 113 14.38 -2.45 -10.46
N PHE A 114 13.47 -1.50 -10.22
CA PHE A 114 12.07 -1.56 -10.64
C PHE A 114 11.73 -0.45 -11.64
N TYR A 115 12.66 -0.10 -12.52
CA TYR A 115 12.51 0.94 -13.54
C TYR A 115 11.17 0.89 -14.30
N PRO A 116 10.65 -0.29 -14.73
CA PRO A 116 9.35 -0.35 -15.40
C PRO A 116 8.18 0.13 -14.53
N SER A 117 8.26 -0.03 -13.21
CA SER A 117 7.23 0.39 -12.27
C SER A 117 7.19 1.91 -12.12
N THR A 118 8.34 2.57 -11.93
CA THR A 118 8.44 4.04 -11.90
C THR A 118 7.90 4.67 -13.19
N ALA A 119 8.28 4.11 -14.34
CA ALA A 119 7.75 4.56 -15.64
C ALA A 119 6.23 4.36 -15.75
N ALA A 120 5.69 3.25 -15.23
CA ALA A 120 4.26 2.98 -15.22
C ALA A 120 3.48 3.92 -14.28
N ILE A 121 4.04 4.29 -13.12
CA ILE A 121 3.48 5.30 -12.20
C ILE A 121 3.33 6.63 -12.94
N LEU A 122 4.41 7.11 -13.58
CA LEU A 122 4.38 8.36 -14.34
C LEU A 122 3.38 8.31 -15.51
N ALA A 123 3.34 7.21 -16.25
CA ALA A 123 2.40 7.02 -17.35
C ALA A 123 0.93 6.94 -16.91
N ALA A 124 0.66 6.52 -15.66
CA ALA A 124 -0.67 6.54 -15.06
C ALA A 124 -1.13 7.95 -14.65
N GLY A 125 -0.22 8.92 -14.60
CA GLY A 125 -0.50 10.28 -14.13
C GLY A 125 -0.47 10.43 -12.61
N ASP A 126 0.04 9.42 -11.89
CA ASP A 126 0.26 9.48 -10.44
C ASP A 126 1.46 10.37 -10.11
N VAL A 127 1.53 10.84 -8.87
CA VAL A 127 2.60 11.73 -8.40
C VAL A 127 3.74 10.92 -7.79
N ILE A 128 4.98 11.25 -8.14
CA ILE A 128 6.17 10.75 -7.42
C ILE A 128 6.71 11.84 -6.50
N GLY A 129 6.88 11.50 -5.22
CA GLY A 129 7.58 12.27 -4.21
C GLY A 129 8.90 11.61 -3.82
N ASP A 130 9.72 12.35 -3.09
CA ASP A 130 11.04 11.94 -2.64
C ASP A 130 10.96 11.18 -1.30
N HIS A 131 11.53 9.97 -1.25
CA HIS A 131 11.73 9.20 -0.02
C HIS A 131 13.20 8.89 0.27
N THR A 132 14.10 9.80 -0.13
CA THR A 132 15.57 9.72 -0.11
C THR A 132 16.16 8.67 -1.04
N GLU A 133 17.44 8.80 -1.37
CA GLU A 133 18.13 7.84 -2.23
C GLU A 133 18.29 6.49 -1.51
N LEU A 134 18.65 6.49 -0.22
CA LEU A 134 19.06 5.29 0.51
C LEU A 134 18.17 4.96 1.72
N HIS A 135 17.05 5.67 1.90
CA HIS A 135 16.12 5.47 3.01
C HIS A 135 16.81 5.65 4.39
N ARG A 136 17.76 6.58 4.48
CA ARG A 136 18.50 6.83 5.73
C ARG A 136 17.70 7.73 6.67
N PRO A 137 17.83 7.56 7.99
CA PRO A 137 17.20 8.45 8.96
C PRO A 137 17.84 9.85 8.89
N MET A 138 17.13 10.81 8.28
CA MET A 138 17.65 12.15 7.96
C MET A 138 18.16 12.90 9.19
N SER A 139 17.50 12.73 10.35
CA SER A 139 17.88 13.35 11.62
C SER A 139 19.25 12.90 12.16
N LYS A 140 19.86 11.86 11.59
CA LYS A 140 21.21 11.35 11.96
C LYS A 140 22.30 11.74 10.96
N LEU A 141 21.96 12.47 9.91
CA LEU A 141 22.86 12.85 8.84
C LEU A 141 23.37 14.27 9.01
N SER A 142 24.55 14.55 8.44
CA SER A 142 25.02 15.94 8.29
C SER A 142 24.15 16.69 7.28
N PRO A 143 24.10 18.05 7.30
CA PRO A 143 23.35 18.80 6.29
C PRO A 143 23.78 18.52 4.84
N ALA A 144 25.07 18.21 4.63
CA ALA A 144 25.58 17.85 3.30
C ALA A 144 25.04 16.47 2.86
N ASP A 145 25.00 15.50 3.77
CA ASP A 145 24.47 14.17 3.50
C ASP A 145 22.96 14.18 3.31
N GLN A 146 22.21 14.95 4.11
CA GLN A 146 20.77 15.17 3.90
C GLN A 146 20.50 15.75 2.51
N ARG A 147 21.30 16.73 2.08
CA ARG A 147 21.18 17.31 0.75
C ARG A 147 21.49 16.30 -0.35
N ALA A 148 22.49 15.44 -0.14
CA ALA A 148 22.82 14.37 -1.09
C ALA A 148 21.67 13.37 -1.23
N GLU A 149 21.11 12.88 -0.12
CA GLU A 149 19.98 11.95 -0.12
C GLU A 149 18.77 12.45 -0.93
N LEU A 150 18.46 13.75 -0.85
CA LEU A 150 17.35 14.37 -1.61
C LEU A 150 17.71 14.57 -3.09
N LEU A 151 18.88 15.13 -3.38
CA LEU A 151 19.24 15.46 -4.76
C LEU A 151 19.58 14.23 -5.60
N ASP A 152 20.12 13.18 -4.98
CA ASP A 152 20.43 11.94 -5.67
C ASP A 152 19.15 11.19 -6.03
N GLN A 153 18.14 11.17 -5.15
CA GLN A 153 16.81 10.63 -5.45
C GLN A 153 16.11 11.45 -6.54
N ALA A 154 16.11 12.78 -6.44
CA ALA A 154 15.53 13.64 -7.47
C ALA A 154 16.17 13.38 -8.85
N ALA A 155 17.50 13.26 -8.89
CA ALA A 155 18.22 12.89 -10.11
C ALA A 155 17.93 11.45 -10.55
N ALA A 156 17.54 10.55 -9.64
CA ALA A 156 17.09 9.21 -9.98
C ALA A 156 15.81 9.26 -10.79
N VAL A 157 14.76 9.86 -10.25
CA VAL A 157 13.43 9.85 -10.87
C VAL A 157 13.37 10.71 -12.14
N GLU A 158 14.17 11.78 -12.24
CA GLU A 158 14.27 12.59 -13.46
C GLU A 158 14.76 11.78 -14.67
N ARG A 159 15.59 10.74 -14.47
CA ARG A 159 15.99 9.83 -15.57
C ARG A 159 14.82 9.03 -16.14
N HIS A 160 13.70 8.93 -15.41
CA HIS A 160 12.46 8.31 -15.87
C HIS A 160 11.50 9.31 -16.52
N GLY A 161 11.89 10.58 -16.66
CA GLY A 161 11.07 11.65 -17.23
C GLY A 161 10.13 12.33 -16.24
N ALA A 162 10.30 12.08 -14.93
CA ALA A 162 9.62 12.85 -13.91
C ALA A 162 10.15 14.30 -13.88
N ARG A 163 9.33 15.21 -13.37
CA ARG A 163 9.80 16.55 -12.96
C ARG A 163 10.46 16.42 -11.59
N PHE A 164 11.34 17.37 -11.27
CA PHE A 164 11.91 17.51 -9.93
C PHE A 164 10.83 17.34 -8.83
N PRO A 165 10.98 16.38 -7.90
CA PRO A 165 10.01 16.14 -6.83
C PRO A 165 9.72 17.39 -6.02
N ARG A 166 8.43 17.68 -5.80
CA ARG A 166 7.97 18.82 -5.00
C ARG A 166 7.46 18.42 -3.63
N LEU A 167 7.37 17.12 -3.39
CA LEU A 167 6.95 16.51 -2.15
C LEU A 167 8.09 15.63 -1.65
N PHE A 168 8.32 15.67 -0.35
CA PHE A 168 9.30 14.84 0.33
C PHE A 168 8.64 14.26 1.58
N ARG A 169 8.96 13.00 1.88
CA ARG A 169 8.58 12.35 3.13
C ARG A 169 9.83 11.77 3.79
N PRO A 170 10.18 12.16 5.02
CA PRO A 170 11.36 11.63 5.67
C PRO A 170 11.18 10.14 6.03
N PRO A 171 12.17 9.29 5.78
CA PRO A 171 12.22 7.93 6.30
C PRO A 171 11.93 7.91 7.80
N TYR A 172 11.08 6.96 8.23
CA TYR A 172 10.69 6.77 9.63
C TYR A 172 9.97 7.97 10.28
N GLY A 173 9.59 9.01 9.53
CA GLY A 173 9.02 10.23 10.07
C GLY A 173 10.02 11.11 10.84
N MET A 174 11.32 10.89 10.66
CA MET A 174 12.38 11.63 11.36
C MET A 174 13.12 12.59 10.43
N TRP A 175 13.14 13.88 10.77
CA TRP A 175 13.86 14.92 10.04
C TRP A 175 14.84 15.69 10.93
#